data_AF-A0A3M1JF40-F1
#
_entry.id   AF-A0A3M1JF40-F1
#
_cell.length_a   1.000
_cell.length_b   1.000
_cell.length_c   1.000
_cell.angle_alpha   90.00
_cell.angle_beta   90.00
_cell.angle_gamma   90.00
#
_symmetry.space_group_name_H-M   'P 1'
#
loop_
_entity.id
_entity.type
_entity.pdbx_description
1 polymer ?
#
loop_
_entity_poly.entity_id
_entity_poly.type
_entity_poly.pdbx_seq_one_letter_code
_entity_poly.pdbx_strand_id
1 'polypeptide(L)' 'TEKFQTSQEGIFAIGDINTYPGKLKLILSGFHEAALMAHGVHKLIYPDKRLVFQYTTSSSSLQKKLGVK' A
#
# COMPACT_ATOMS: atom_id res chain seq x y z
N THR A 1 5.31 -12.31 1.50
CA THR A 1 5.77 -10.95 1.86
C THR A 1 5.25 -9.84 0.95
N GLU A 2 4.60 -10.13 -0.17
CA GLU A 2 4.21 -9.14 -1.20
C GLU A 2 3.37 -7.94 -0.72
N LYS A 3 2.68 -8.05 0.42
CA LYS A 3 1.81 -6.99 0.97
C LYS A 3 2.26 -6.46 2.33
N PHE A 4 3.39 -6.93 2.85
CA PHE A 4 3.88 -6.61 4.20
C PHE A 4 2.85 -6.88 5.33
N GLN A 5 2.00 -7.88 5.11
CA GLN A 5 1.10 -8.42 6.13
C GLN A 5 1.89 -9.30 7.11
N THR A 6 1.56 -9.18 8.40
CA THR A 6 2.15 -10.01 9.45
C THR A 6 1.54 -11.43 9.43
N SER A 7 1.94 -12.28 10.37
CA SER A 7 1.29 -13.56 10.60
C SER A 7 -0.15 -13.43 11.09
N GLN A 8 -0.49 -12.30 11.72
CA GLN A 8 -1.86 -12.00 12.12
C GLN A 8 -2.63 -11.35 10.96
N GLU A 9 -3.76 -11.95 10.60
CA GLU A 9 -4.59 -11.45 9.51
C GLU A 9 -5.11 -10.04 9.81
N GLY A 10 -5.06 -9.15 8.80
CA GLY A 10 -5.47 -7.75 8.93
C GLY A 10 -4.45 -6.83 9.59
N ILE A 11 -3.37 -7.36 10.17
CA ILE A 11 -2.27 -6.56 10.75
C ILE A 11 -1.10 -6.51 9.77
N PHE A 12 -0.64 -5.30 9.48
CA PHE A 12 0.47 -5.00 8.56
C PHE A 12 1.58 -4.24 9.27
N ALA A 13 2.82 -4.44 8.84
CA ALA A 13 3.99 -3.77 9.40
C ALA A 13 4.88 -3.24 8.28
N ILE A 14 5.16 -1.93 8.30
CA ILE A 14 5.98 -1.22 7.29
C ILE A 14 7.03 -0.34 7.96
N GLY A 15 8.08 0.02 7.23
CA GLY A 15 9.17 0.85 7.74
C GLY A 15 10.08 0.08 8.69
N ASP A 16 10.77 0.79 9.57
CA ASP A 16 11.89 0.24 10.35
C ASP A 16 11.50 -0.81 11.39
N ILE A 17 10.20 -0.96 11.68
CA ILE A 17 9.66 -1.95 12.61
C ILE A 17 9.62 -3.37 12.03
N ASN A 18 9.61 -3.52 10.69
CA ASN A 18 9.47 -4.84 10.05
C ASN A 18 10.82 -5.45 9.66
N THR A 19 10.79 -6.73 9.29
CA THR A 19 11.96 -7.47 8.79
C THR A 19 11.56 -8.47 7.72
N TYR A 20 12.44 -8.67 6.75
CA TYR A 20 12.35 -9.68 5.69
C TYR A 20 13.73 -9.81 5.01
N PRO A 21 14.01 -10.91 4.28
CA PRO A 21 15.28 -11.07 3.58
C PRO A 21 15.60 -9.87 2.67
N GLY A 22 16.73 -9.20 2.89
CA GLY A 22 17.15 -8.03 2.12
C GLY A 22 16.55 -6.68 2.56
N LYS A 23 15.89 -6.60 3.72
CA LYS A 23 15.39 -5.33 4.27
C LYS A 23 16.53 -4.32 4.46
N LEU A 24 16.33 -3.11 3.93
CA LEU A 24 17.13 -1.93 4.25
C LEU A 24 16.28 -0.93 5.06
N LYS A 25 16.85 -0.37 6.13
CA LYS A 25 16.21 0.65 6.97
C LYS A 25 16.36 2.03 6.34
N LEU A 26 15.58 2.25 5.30
CA LEU A 26 15.61 3.45 4.50
C LEU A 26 14.19 4.00 4.34
N ILE A 27 14.07 5.33 4.36
CA ILE A 27 12.78 6.02 4.16
C ILE A 27 12.11 5.57 2.85
N LEU A 28 12.88 5.42 1.76
CA LEU A 28 12.32 4.96 0.48
C LEU A 28 11.73 3.55 0.54
N SER A 29 12.24 2.67 1.39
CA SER A 29 11.77 1.30 1.55
C SER A 29 10.41 1.36 2.25
N GLY A 30 10.30 2.18 3.29
CA GLY A 30 9.03 2.48 3.95
C GLY A 30 7.95 2.96 2.98
N PHE A 31 8.28 3.83 2.03
CA PHE A 31 7.31 4.29 1.02
C PHE A 31 6.87 3.17 0.06
N HIS A 32 7.82 2.37 -0.43
CA HIS A 32 7.50 1.19 -1.25
C HIS A 32 6.60 0.20 -0.49
N GLU A 33 6.92 -0.05 0.78
CA GLU A 33 6.17 -0.94 1.64
C GLU A 33 4.75 -0.45 1.91
N ALA A 34 4.60 0.84 2.19
CA ALA A 34 3.30 1.47 2.37
C ALA A 34 2.40 1.32 1.14
N ALA A 35 2.97 1.52 -0.06
CA ALA A 35 2.22 1.38 -1.30
C ALA A 35 1.64 -0.03 -1.46
N LEU A 36 2.47 -1.07 -1.28
CA LEU A 36 2.01 -2.46 -1.40
C LEU A 36 1.05 -2.87 -0.28
N MET A 37 1.27 -2.38 0.94
CA MET A 37 0.37 -2.59 2.07
C MET A 37 -1.03 -2.04 1.79
N ALA A 38 -1.14 -0.81 1.26
CA ALA A 38 -2.44 -0.21 0.92
C ALA A 38 -3.23 -1.05 -0.09
N HIS A 39 -2.56 -1.64 -1.09
CA HIS A 39 -3.19 -2.59 -2.02
C HIS A 39 -3.69 -3.87 -1.32
N GLY A 40 -2.96 -4.37 -0.32
CA GLY A 40 -3.37 -5.50 0.49
C GLY A 40 -4.59 -5.20 1.34
N VAL A 41 -4.57 -4.09 2.07
CA VAL A 41 -5.64 -3.62 2.96
C VAL A 41 -6.94 -3.37 2.20
N HIS A 42 -6.88 -2.80 0.98
CA HIS A 42 -8.08 -2.50 0.19
C HIS A 42 -8.98 -3.74 0.00
N LYS A 43 -8.41 -4.93 -0.20
CA LYS A 43 -9.20 -6.16 -0.38
C LYS A 43 -9.90 -6.62 0.90
N LEU A 44 -9.37 -6.25 2.07
CA LEU A 44 -9.97 -6.56 3.36
C LEU A 44 -11.10 -5.58 3.70
N ILE A 45 -10.90 -4.29 3.44
CA ILE A 45 -11.89 -3.24 3.74
C ILE A 45 -13.04 -3.23 2.73
N TYR A 46 -12.75 -3.54 1.46
CA TYR A 46 -13.73 -3.53 0.38
C TYR A 46 -13.72 -4.84 -0.42
N PRO A 47 -14.18 -5.96 0.17
CA PRO A 47 -14.10 -7.28 -0.45
C PRO A 47 -14.84 -7.35 -1.80
N ASP A 48 -15.96 -6.64 -1.93
CA ASP A 48 -16.79 -6.66 -3.14
C ASP A 48 -16.32 -5.66 -4.22
N LYS A 49 -15.32 -4.81 -3.92
CA LYS A 49 -14.84 -3.80 -4.87
C LYS A 49 -13.57 -4.25 -5.55
N ARG A 50 -13.64 -4.37 -6.88
CA ARG A 50 -12.45 -4.55 -7.72
C ARG A 50 -11.57 -3.30 -7.67
N LEU A 51 -10.33 -3.46 -7.23
CA LEU A 51 -9.32 -2.41 -7.27
C LEU A 51 -8.81 -2.23 -8.71
N VAL A 52 -9.01 -1.04 -9.28
CA VAL A 52 -8.50 -0.67 -10.61
C VAL A 52 -7.24 0.17 -10.43
N PHE A 53 -6.12 -0.29 -11.00
CA PHE A 53 -4.86 0.44 -10.98
C PHE A 53 -4.93 1.67 -11.88
N GLN A 54 -4.51 2.81 -11.35
CA GLN A 54 -4.61 4.12 -11.99
C GLN A 54 -3.37 4.94 -11.66
N TYR A 55 -2.89 5.73 -12.61
CA TYR A 55 -1.80 6.67 -12.40
C TYR A 55 -2.32 8.02 -11.93
N THR A 56 -1.65 8.65 -10.96
CA THR A 56 -2.01 9.96 -10.42
C THR A 56 -1.98 11.07 -11.47
N THR A 57 -1.13 10.94 -12.49
CA THR A 57 -0.95 11.93 -13.55
C THR A 57 -2.09 11.96 -14.57
N SER A 58 -2.78 10.84 -14.81
CA SER A 58 -3.80 10.72 -15.87
C SER A 58 -5.20 10.41 -15.37
N SER A 59 -5.36 9.99 -14.11
CA SER A 59 -6.67 9.67 -13.56
C SER A 59 -7.36 10.90 -12.97
N SER A 60 -8.46 11.31 -13.63
CA SER A 60 -9.37 12.33 -13.10
C SER A 60 -9.98 11.92 -11.75
N SER A 61 -10.25 10.62 -11.54
CA SER A 61 -10.80 10.13 -10.27
C SER A 61 -9.82 10.29 -9.11
N LEU A 62 -8.52 10.05 -9.34
CA LEU A 62 -7.48 10.25 -8.34
C LEU A 62 -7.19 11.74 -8.12
N GLN A 63 -7.11 12.54 -9.18
CA GLN A 63 -6.93 13.99 -9.09
C GLN A 63 -8.04 14.64 -8.26
N LYS A 64 -9.30 14.21 -8.45
CA LYS A 64 -10.43 14.65 -7.62
C LYS A 64 -10.25 14.30 -6.14
N LYS A 65 -9.74 13.10 -5.82
CA LYS A 65 -9.44 12.71 -4.41
C LYS A 65 -8.31 13.54 -3.81
N LEU A 66 -7.36 13.98 -4.63
CA LEU A 66 -6.25 14.84 -4.22
C LEU A 66 -6.62 16.34 -4.16
N GLY A 67 -7.84 16.72 -4.56
CA GLY A 67 -8.28 18.11 -4.60
C GLY A 67 -7.64 18.94 -5.72
N VAL A 68 -7.06 18.29 -6.73
CA VAL A 68 -6.53 18.94 -7.93
C VAL A 68 -7.72 19.37 -8.80
N LYS A 69 -7.75 20.65 -9.20
CA LYS A 69 -8.79 21.25 -10.05
C LYS A 69 -8.59 20.90 -11.51
#